data_AF-A0A819H5G2-F1
#
_entry.id   AF-A0A819H5G2-F1
#
_cell.length_a   1.000
_cell.length_b   1.000
_cell.length_c   1.000
_cell.angle_alpha   90.00
_cell.angle_beta   90.00
_cell.angle_gamma   90.00
#
_symmetry.space_group_name_H-M   'P 1'
#
loop_
_entity.id
_entity.type
_entity.pdbx_description
1 polymer ?
#
loop_
_entity_poly.entity_id
_entity_poly.type
_entity_poly.pdbx_seq_one_letter_code
_entity_poly.pdbx_strand_id
1 'polypeptide(L)'
;AITMADIYVDEVEDWVYGQARRLDGFCVYSFARLDPLYSASPQTLFSSPLTDEHRVIMIRRCVKILLHELSHLFGLKHCIYYTCLMNGANNETEMDR
;
A
#
# COMPACT_ATOMS: atom_id res chain seq x y z
N ALA A 1 -4.11 -11.92 0.10
CA ALA A 1 -4.22 -11.86 1.58
C ALA A 1 -4.08 -10.41 2.02
N ILE A 2 -4.78 -10.02 3.09
CA ILE A 2 -4.73 -8.66 3.66
C ILE A 2 -4.16 -8.77 5.07
N THR A 3 -3.26 -7.87 5.46
CA THR A 3 -2.71 -7.83 6.81
C THR A 3 -2.59 -6.40 7.34
N MET A 4 -2.62 -6.26 8.67
CA MET A 4 -2.24 -5.03 9.38
C MET A 4 -0.78 -5.06 9.86
N ALA A 5 -0.09 -6.19 9.69
CA ALA A 5 1.33 -6.31 10.00
C ALA A 5 2.18 -5.71 8.88
N ASP A 6 3.29 -5.08 9.25
CA ASP A 6 4.27 -4.60 8.28
C ASP A 6 4.93 -5.79 7.56
N ILE A 7 5.27 -5.61 6.28
CA ILE A 7 5.80 -6.69 5.43
C ILE A 7 7.06 -6.23 4.68
N TYR A 8 8.00 -7.16 4.50
CA TYR A 8 9.33 -6.94 3.95
C TYR A 8 9.63 -7.99 2.87
N VAL A 9 10.44 -7.64 1.86
CA VAL A 9 10.65 -8.49 0.66
C VAL A 9 11.97 -9.25 0.67
N ASP A 10 12.88 -9.00 1.61
CA ASP A 10 14.12 -9.77 1.80
C ASP A 10 14.71 -9.52 3.21
N GLU A 11 15.90 -10.07 3.48
CA GLU A 11 16.69 -9.77 4.70
C GLU A 11 17.24 -8.33 4.73
N VAL A 12 17.19 -7.63 3.60
CA VAL A 12 17.45 -6.19 3.51
C VAL A 12 16.15 -5.51 3.94
N GLU A 13 16.19 -4.57 4.88
CA GLU A 13 15.04 -3.94 5.56
C GLU A 13 14.10 -3.10 4.66
N ASP A 14 13.94 -3.46 3.38
CA ASP A 14 13.02 -2.87 2.43
C ASP A 14 11.61 -3.42 2.66
N TRP A 15 10.78 -2.56 3.24
CA TRP A 15 9.35 -2.79 3.45
C TRP A 15 8.56 -2.54 2.15
N VAL A 16 7.39 -3.16 2.04
CA VAL A 16 6.47 -2.92 0.91
C VAL A 16 5.03 -2.77 1.36
N TYR A 17 4.24 -2.03 0.57
CA TYR A 17 2.79 -1.99 0.75
C TYR A 17 2.11 -3.29 0.31
N GLY A 18 2.72 -4.01 -0.64
CA GLY A 18 2.19 -5.24 -1.18
C GLY A 18 3.20 -5.95 -2.07
N GLN A 19 2.90 -7.21 -2.32
CA GLN A 19 3.66 -8.06 -3.21
C GLN A 19 2.73 -9.07 -3.89
N ALA A 20 2.81 -9.12 -5.21
CA ALA A 20 2.12 -10.10 -6.03
C ALA A 20 3.11 -10.97 -6.81
N ARG A 21 2.85 -12.28 -6.87
CA ARG A 21 3.51 -13.14 -7.85
C ARG A 21 2.64 -13.21 -9.10
N ARG A 22 3.15 -12.60 -10.17
CA ARG A 22 2.46 -12.47 -11.45
C ARG A 22 2.12 -13.85 -12.00
N LEU A 23 0.87 -14.06 -12.41
CA LEU A 23 0.34 -15.32 -12.96
C LEU A 23 0.31 -16.53 -12.00
N ASP A 24 0.91 -16.44 -10.81
CA ASP A 24 0.85 -17.52 -9.81
C ASP A 24 -0.43 -17.45 -8.95
N GLY A 25 -1.25 -16.40 -9.14
CA GLY A 25 -2.60 -16.30 -8.58
C GLY A 25 -2.68 -15.85 -7.12
N PHE A 26 -1.58 -15.38 -6.53
CA PHE A 26 -1.59 -14.87 -5.15
C PHE A 26 -0.84 -13.54 -5.00
N CYS A 27 -1.36 -12.73 -4.08
CA CYS A 27 -0.75 -11.50 -3.60
C CYS A 27 -0.99 -11.35 -2.09
N VAL A 28 -0.13 -10.56 -1.46
CA VAL A 28 -0.30 -10.05 -0.09
C VAL A 28 -0.17 -8.54 -0.15
N TYR A 29 -0.95 -7.83 0.66
CA TYR A 29 -0.77 -6.40 0.87
C TYR A 29 -1.07 -6.04 2.32
N SER A 30 -0.35 -5.02 2.78
CA SER A 30 -0.35 -4.53 4.15
C SER A 30 -0.96 -3.13 4.23
N PHE A 31 -1.83 -2.95 5.22
CA PHE A 31 -2.36 -1.63 5.57
C PHE A 31 -1.58 -0.95 6.69
N ALA A 32 -0.50 -1.56 7.20
CA ALA A 32 0.27 -1.07 8.34
C ALA A 32 0.74 0.37 8.17
N ARG A 33 1.21 0.70 6.96
CA ARG A 33 1.82 2.00 6.61
C ARG A 33 0.88 2.94 5.86
N LEU A 34 -0.41 2.59 5.74
CA LEU A 34 -1.38 3.39 4.99
C LEU A 34 -2.11 4.42 5.86
N ASP A 35 -2.06 4.26 7.18
CA ASP A 35 -2.56 5.25 8.12
C ASP A 35 -1.86 6.61 7.89
N PRO A 36 -2.59 7.72 7.65
CA PRO A 36 -2.01 9.04 7.47
C PRO A 36 -1.14 9.52 8.64
N LEU A 37 -1.32 8.95 9.84
CA LEU A 37 -0.55 9.29 11.03
C LEU A 37 0.70 8.42 11.19
N TYR A 38 0.92 7.41 10.32
CA TYR A 38 2.05 6.49 10.41
C TYR A 38 3.39 7.23 10.40
N SER A 39 3.62 8.11 9.43
CA SER A 39 4.88 8.88 9.33
C SER A 39 5.05 9.92 10.44
N ALA A 40 3.95 10.46 10.99
CA ALA A 40 4.00 11.51 11.99
C ALA A 40 4.30 10.98 13.39
N SER A 41 3.73 9.83 13.75
CA SER A 41 3.90 9.24 15.08
C SER A 41 3.53 7.75 15.07
N PRO A 42 4.50 6.86 14.73
CA PRO A 42 4.28 5.42 14.73
C PRO A 42 3.87 4.91 16.13
N GLN A 43 4.38 5.54 17.20
CA GLN A 43 4.11 5.11 18.57
C GLN A 43 2.68 5.45 19.05
N THR A 44 1.98 6.35 18.37
CA THR A 44 0.60 6.74 18.71
C THR A 44 -0.42 6.25 17.70
N LEU A 45 -0.02 5.37 16.77
CA LEU A 45 -0.96 4.69 15.88
C LEU A 45 -2.08 4.06 16.72
N PHE A 46 -3.32 4.29 16.32
CA PHE A 46 -4.55 3.84 17.01
C PHE A 46 -4.80 4.42 18.41
N SER A 47 -4.02 5.40 18.88
CA SER A 47 -4.26 6.05 20.19
C SER A 47 -5.52 6.91 20.20
N SER A 48 -5.91 7.41 19.02
CA SER A 48 -7.12 8.21 18.80
C SER A 48 -7.79 7.78 17.51
N PRO A 49 -9.13 7.85 17.41
CA PRO A 49 -9.84 7.58 16.17
C PRO A 49 -9.42 8.58 15.08
N LEU A 50 -9.27 8.10 13.84
CA LEU A 50 -9.01 8.93 12.67
C LEU A 50 -10.17 9.90 12.44
N THR A 51 -9.83 11.14 12.04
CA THR A 51 -10.80 12.11 11.52
C THR A 51 -11.40 11.59 10.21
N ASP A 52 -12.53 12.17 9.79
CA ASP A 52 -13.18 11.75 8.55
C ASP A 52 -12.29 11.95 7.33
N GLU A 53 -11.50 13.03 7.30
CA GLU A 53 -10.52 13.30 6.24
C GLU A 53 -9.44 12.22 6.20
N HIS A 54 -8.88 11.84 7.35
CA HIS A 54 -7.88 10.79 7.42
C HIS A 54 -8.45 9.42 7.02
N ARG A 55 -9.71 9.13 7.35
CA ARG A 55 -10.40 7.91 6.91
C ARG A 55 -10.52 7.84 5.39
N VAL A 56 -10.90 8.96 4.76
CA VAL A 56 -11.02 9.03 3.29
C VAL A 56 -9.67 8.78 2.62
N ILE A 57 -8.60 9.40 3.13
CA ILE A 57 -7.23 9.20 2.62
C ILE A 57 -6.82 7.73 2.79
N MET A 58 -6.97 7.18 4.00
CA MET A 58 -6.61 5.79 4.28
C MET A 58 -7.34 4.81 3.35
N ILE A 59 -8.67 4.97 3.18
CA ILE A 59 -9.46 4.11 2.28
C ILE A 59 -8.98 4.23 0.84
N ARG A 60 -8.69 5.45 0.35
CA ARG A 60 -8.16 5.66 -1.00
C ARG A 60 -6.84 4.93 -1.20
N ARG A 61 -5.91 5.03 -0.24
CA ARG A 61 -4.63 4.33 -0.25
C ARG A 61 -4.82 2.80 -0.26
N CYS A 62 -5.69 2.28 0.61
CA CYS A 62 -6.00 0.84 0.68
C CYS A 62 -6.53 0.30 -0.65
N VAL A 63 -7.49 1.00 -1.26
CA VAL A 63 -8.07 0.60 -2.55
C VAL A 63 -7.03 0.67 -3.67
N LYS A 64 -6.18 1.70 -3.71
CA LYS A 64 -5.13 1.85 -4.72
C LYS A 64 -4.15 0.68 -4.69
N ILE A 65 -3.59 0.35 -3.51
CA ILE A 65 -2.68 -0.79 -3.35
C ILE A 65 -3.37 -2.12 -3.68
N LEU A 66 -4.59 -2.34 -3.17
CA LEU A 66 -5.33 -3.57 -3.43
C LEU A 66 -5.53 -3.78 -4.94
N LEU A 67 -5.93 -2.74 -5.67
CA LEU A 67 -6.13 -2.83 -7.11
C LEU A 67 -4.80 -2.95 -7.89
N HIS A 68 -3.72 -2.33 -7.41
CA HIS A 68 -2.38 -2.47 -7.99
C HIS A 68 -1.88 -3.92 -7.92
N GLU A 69 -1.88 -4.52 -6.73
CA GLU A 69 -1.43 -5.91 -6.54
C GLU A 69 -2.36 -6.91 -7.23
N LEU A 70 -3.67 -6.66 -7.20
CA LEU A 70 -4.64 -7.49 -7.92
C LEU A 70 -4.37 -7.44 -9.44
N SER A 71 -4.04 -6.27 -9.97
CA SER A 71 -3.73 -6.08 -11.39
C SER A 71 -2.48 -6.86 -11.83
N HIS A 72 -1.50 -7.05 -10.94
CA HIS A 72 -0.38 -7.96 -11.20
C HIS A 72 -0.83 -9.41 -11.40
N LEU A 73 -1.90 -9.87 -10.77
CA LEU A 73 -2.44 -11.22 -11.01
C LEU A 73 -2.96 -11.38 -12.43
N PHE A 74 -3.43 -10.29 -13.05
CA PHE A 74 -3.86 -10.25 -14.45
C PHE A 74 -2.71 -10.01 -15.45
N GLY A 75 -1.46 -10.08 -15.00
CA GLY A 75 -0.29 -9.95 -15.86
C GLY A 75 0.14 -8.51 -16.16
N LEU A 76 -0.53 -7.50 -15.56
CA LEU A 76 -0.12 -6.11 -15.71
C LEU A 76 1.23 -5.89 -15.02
N LYS A 77 2.13 -5.17 -15.70
CA LYS A 77 3.42 -4.73 -15.16
C LYS A 77 3.31 -3.30 -14.65
N HIS A 78 4.30 -2.85 -13.90
CA HIS A 78 4.40 -1.44 -13.53
C HIS A 78 4.32 -0.54 -14.77
N CYS A 79 3.66 0.61 -14.62
CA CYS A 79 3.46 1.60 -15.66
C CYS A 79 4.01 2.95 -15.19
N ILE A 80 4.99 3.48 -15.90
CA ILE A 80 5.65 4.76 -15.57
C ILE A 80 4.97 5.98 -16.22
N TYR A 81 3.90 5.75 -17.00
CA TYR A 81 3.24 6.80 -17.75
C TYR A 81 2.11 7.43 -16.95
N TYR A 82 2.12 8.77 -16.88
CA TYR A 82 1.07 9.57 -16.23
C TYR A 82 0.75 9.11 -14.79
N THR A 83 -0.49 9.35 -14.36
CA THR A 83 -1.06 8.91 -13.08
C THR A 83 -1.74 7.55 -13.21
N CYS A 84 -0.99 6.55 -13.70
CA CYS A 84 -1.50 5.18 -13.81
C CYS A 84 -1.61 4.51 -12.43
N LEU A 85 -2.66 3.71 -12.22
CA LEU A 85 -2.79 2.84 -11.05
C LEU A 85 -1.58 1.92 -10.87
N MET A 86 -0.99 1.46 -11.98
CA MET A 86 0.17 0.58 -11.99
C MET A 86 1.50 1.32 -11.80
N ASN A 87 1.49 2.61 -11.50
CA ASN A 87 2.70 3.31 -11.09
C ASN A 87 3.10 2.81 -9.69
N GLY A 88 4.36 2.39 -9.54
CA GLY A 88 4.88 1.97 -8.24
C GLY A 88 4.91 3.16 -7.28
N ALA A 89 4.69 2.90 -5.99
CA ALA A 89 4.75 3.94 -4.97
C ALA A 89 5.64 3.47 -3.82
N ASN A 90 6.70 4.22 -3.56
CA ASN A 90 7.66 3.96 -2.47
C ASN A 90 7.36 4.78 -1.22
N ASN A 91 6.47 5.75 -1.30
CA ASN A 91 6.09 6.61 -0.19
C ASN A 91 4.66 7.13 -0.35
N GLU A 92 4.16 7.74 0.71
CA GLU A 92 2.81 8.31 0.80
C GLU A 92 2.54 9.41 -0.23
N THR A 93 3.55 10.22 -0.56
CA THR A 93 3.38 11.30 -1.56
C THR A 93 3.17 10.72 -2.96
N GLU A 94 3.86 9.64 -3.31
CA GLU A 94 3.63 8.90 -4.55
C GLU A 94 2.30 8.14 -4.53
N MET A 95 1.92 7.62 -3.36
CA MET A 95 0.62 6.95 -3.17
C MET A 95 -0.57 7.88 -3.39
N ASP A 96 -0.46 9.15 -2.98
CA ASP A 96 -1.58 10.08 -3.01
C ASP A 96 -1.75 10.83 -4.34
N ARG A 97 -0.78 10.71 -5.27
CA ARG A 97 -0.92 11.16 -6.67
C ARG A 97 -1.99 10.34 -7.42
#